data_AF-A0A6A6N4I6-F1
#
_entry.id   AF-A0A6A6N4I6-F1
#
_cell.length_a   1.000
_cell.length_b   1.000
_cell.length_c   1.000
_cell.angle_alpha   90.00
_cell.angle_beta   90.00
_cell.angle_gamma   90.00
#
_symmetry.space_group_name_H-M   'P 1'
#
loop_
_entity.id
_entity.type
_entity.pdbx_description
1 polymer ?
#
loop_
_entity_poly.entity_id
_entity_poly.type
_entity_poly.pdbx_seq_one_letter_code
_entity_poly.pdbx_strand_id
1 'polypeptide(L)'
;MAAPAAPIESVQCFGRKKTAVAVTYCKRGRGLIKINGCPIELVEPEILRFKAYEPILLLGRHRFAGVDMRIRVKGGGHTSQIYAIRQSIAKALVAFYQKYVDEQSKKEIKDILVRYDRTLLVADPRRCEPKKFGGRGARARATEEEFLFERCDTITMNKCLTADEELFSQDVLPSASV
;
A
#
# COMPACT_ATOMS: atom_id res chain seq x y z
N MET A 1 15.49 -36.75 -27.74
CA MET A 1 16.28 -35.53 -27.47
C MET A 1 15.32 -34.35 -27.46
N ALA A 2 15.03 -33.78 -26.29
CA ALA A 2 14.17 -32.60 -26.19
C ALA A 2 14.92 -31.40 -26.76
N ALA A 3 14.31 -30.69 -27.72
CA ALA A 3 14.88 -29.47 -28.28
C ALA A 3 15.12 -28.45 -27.17
N PRO A 4 16.27 -27.75 -27.14
CA PRO A 4 16.48 -26.67 -26.18
C PRO A 4 15.44 -25.60 -26.45
N ALA A 5 14.57 -25.34 -25.46
CA ALA A 5 13.58 -24.29 -25.54
C ALA A 5 14.28 -22.95 -25.83
N ALA A 6 13.78 -22.21 -26.83
CA ALA A 6 14.30 -20.89 -27.18
C ALA A 6 14.44 -20.00 -25.93
N PRO A 7 15.46 -19.12 -25.89
CA PRO A 7 15.71 -18.27 -24.72
C PRO A 7 14.45 -17.45 -24.39
N ILE A 8 13.95 -17.61 -23.16
CA ILE A 8 12.70 -16.98 -22.72
C ILE A 8 12.96 -15.49 -22.50
N GLU A 9 12.45 -14.67 -23.42
CA GLU A 9 12.48 -13.23 -23.26
C GLU A 9 11.71 -12.81 -22.02
N SER A 10 12.44 -12.31 -21.03
CA SER A 10 11.88 -11.99 -19.75
C SER A 10 12.60 -10.84 -19.07
N VAL A 11 11.82 -10.08 -18.32
CA VAL A 11 12.31 -8.95 -17.53
C VAL A 11 11.74 -9.05 -16.14
N GLN A 12 12.61 -8.89 -15.15
CA GLN A 12 12.19 -8.74 -13.76
C GLN A 12 12.35 -7.29 -13.34
N CYS A 13 11.29 -6.73 -12.74
CA CYS A 13 11.27 -5.36 -12.24
C CYS A 13 10.65 -5.31 -10.85
N PHE A 14 10.98 -4.25 -10.11
CA PHE A 14 10.45 -4.04 -8.77
C PHE A 14 9.83 -2.65 -8.58
N GLY A 15 8.67 -2.63 -7.93
CA GLY A 15 8.03 -1.45 -7.38
C GLY A 15 8.15 -1.47 -5.85
N ARG A 16 8.38 -0.30 -5.26
CA ARG A 16 8.46 -0.14 -3.80
C ARG A 16 7.68 1.10 -3.41
N LYS A 17 6.66 0.94 -2.58
CA LYS A 17 6.15 2.06 -1.76
C LYS A 17 6.78 1.92 -0.40
N LYS A 18 6.12 2.17 0.73
CA LYS A 18 6.66 1.99 2.10
C LYS A 18 7.22 0.57 2.32
N THR A 19 6.81 -0.19 3.32
CA THR A 19 7.31 -1.56 3.52
C THR A 19 6.86 -2.55 2.43
N ALA A 20 5.96 -2.14 1.52
CA ALA A 20 5.46 -2.96 0.42
C ALA A 20 6.45 -3.03 -0.75
N VAL A 21 6.71 -4.27 -1.20
CA VAL A 21 7.53 -4.59 -2.37
C VAL A 21 6.69 -5.40 -3.36
N ALA A 22 6.62 -4.92 -4.60
CA ALA A 22 5.98 -5.62 -5.71
C ALA A 22 7.05 -6.04 -6.73
N VAL A 23 7.20 -7.33 -6.95
CA VAL A 23 8.12 -7.90 -7.93
C VAL A 23 7.30 -8.37 -9.12
N THR A 24 7.56 -7.78 -10.29
CA THR A 24 6.88 -8.13 -11.53
C THR A 24 7.81 -8.90 -12.43
N TYR A 25 7.33 -10.03 -12.92
CA TYR A 25 7.99 -10.82 -13.92
C TYR A 25 7.22 -10.67 -15.23
N CYS A 26 7.86 -10.09 -16.23
CA CYS A 26 7.30 -9.87 -17.55
C CYS A 26 7.87 -10.88 -18.54
N LYS A 27 6.98 -11.45 -19.35
CA LYS A 27 7.28 -12.34 -20.47
C LYS A 27 6.56 -11.84 -21.71
N ARG A 28 7.07 -12.17 -22.90
CA ARG A 28 6.30 -12.01 -24.13
C ARG A 28 5.07 -12.93 -24.08
N GLY A 29 3.89 -12.40 -24.44
CA GLY A 29 2.63 -13.10 -24.17
C GLY A 29 1.40 -12.43 -24.78
N ARG A 30 0.21 -12.71 -24.21
CA ARG A 30 -1.11 -12.31 -24.73
C ARG A 30 -1.76 -11.14 -23.99
N GLY A 31 -1.09 -10.53 -23.01
CA GLY A 31 -1.63 -9.42 -22.22
C GLY A 31 -2.22 -9.83 -20.87
N LEU A 32 -1.89 -11.01 -20.35
CA LEU A 32 -2.41 -11.51 -19.09
C LEU A 32 -1.67 -10.88 -17.91
N ILE A 33 -2.40 -10.14 -17.07
CA ILE A 33 -1.87 -9.49 -15.86
C ILE A 33 -2.43 -10.19 -14.62
N LYS A 34 -1.55 -10.81 -13.84
CA LYS A 34 -1.91 -11.53 -12.60
C LYS A 34 -1.15 -10.97 -11.40
N ILE A 35 -1.85 -10.70 -10.31
CA ILE A 35 -1.32 -10.26 -9.02
C ILE A 35 -1.54 -11.37 -7.99
N ASN A 36 -0.47 -11.93 -7.45
CA ASN A 36 -0.49 -13.05 -6.49
C ASN A 36 -1.29 -14.28 -6.96
N GLY A 37 -1.48 -14.45 -8.28
CA GLY A 37 -2.26 -15.54 -8.87
C GLY A 37 -3.68 -15.14 -9.28
N CYS A 38 -4.20 -14.04 -8.75
CA CYS A 38 -5.49 -13.47 -9.12
C CYS A 38 -5.35 -12.50 -10.30
N PRO A 39 -6.36 -12.36 -11.18
CA PRO A 39 -6.38 -11.30 -12.20
C PRO A 39 -6.46 -9.91 -11.56
N ILE A 40 -5.98 -8.89 -12.28
CA ILE A 40 -5.95 -7.49 -11.80
C ILE A 40 -7.35 -6.92 -11.47
N GLU A 41 -8.39 -7.46 -12.08
CA GLU A 41 -9.80 -7.10 -11.81
C GLU A 41 -10.24 -7.43 -10.40
N LEU A 42 -9.64 -8.45 -9.77
CA LEU A 42 -10.04 -8.93 -8.46
C LEU A 42 -9.20 -8.33 -7.31
N VAL A 43 -8.42 -7.27 -7.55
CA VAL A 43 -7.58 -6.66 -6.51
C VAL A 43 -8.42 -5.99 -5.43
N GLU A 44 -8.25 -6.36 -4.17
CA GLU A 44 -8.92 -5.69 -3.05
C GLU A 44 -8.03 -4.59 -2.47
N PRO A 45 -8.57 -3.45 -1.98
CA PRO A 45 -9.98 -3.01 -1.99
C PRO A 45 -10.42 -2.34 -3.31
N GLU A 46 -11.72 -2.38 -3.59
CA GLU A 46 -12.31 -1.94 -4.87
C GLU A 46 -12.04 -0.47 -5.21
N ILE A 47 -12.10 0.43 -4.22
CA ILE A 47 -11.86 1.88 -4.41
C ILE A 47 -10.47 2.15 -4.98
N LEU A 48 -9.49 1.34 -4.60
CA LEU A 48 -8.10 1.52 -5.02
C LEU A 48 -7.76 0.73 -6.30
N ARG A 49 -8.69 -0.06 -6.86
CA ARG A 49 -8.47 -0.78 -8.14
C ARG A 49 -8.11 0.16 -9.27
N PHE A 50 -8.80 1.28 -9.39
CA PHE A 50 -8.52 2.31 -10.40
C PHE A 50 -7.06 2.77 -10.36
N LYS A 51 -6.46 2.81 -9.15
CA LYS A 51 -5.07 3.20 -8.99
C LYS A 51 -4.08 2.16 -9.53
N ALA A 52 -4.43 0.88 -9.57
CA ALA A 52 -3.61 -0.16 -10.22
C ALA A 52 -3.72 -0.11 -11.75
N TYR A 53 -4.87 0.33 -12.28
CA TYR A 53 -5.15 0.40 -13.70
C TYR A 53 -4.58 1.62 -14.42
N GLU A 54 -4.29 2.71 -13.71
CA GLU A 54 -3.72 3.94 -14.30
C GLU A 54 -2.64 3.72 -15.37
N PRO A 55 -1.56 2.93 -15.16
CA PRO A 55 -0.54 2.71 -16.19
C PRO A 55 -1.10 2.02 -17.44
N ILE A 56 -2.14 1.20 -17.31
CA ILE A 56 -2.78 0.50 -18.44
C ILE A 56 -3.65 1.47 -19.24
N LEU A 57 -4.40 2.34 -18.56
CA LEU A 57 -5.24 3.33 -19.23
C LEU A 57 -4.40 4.40 -19.94
N LEU A 58 -3.32 4.87 -19.31
CA LEU A 58 -2.46 5.92 -19.86
C LEU A 58 -1.75 5.51 -21.15
N LEU A 59 -1.29 4.26 -21.23
CA LEU A 59 -0.51 3.75 -22.35
C LEU A 59 -1.36 3.05 -23.43
N GLY A 60 -2.62 2.77 -23.11
CA GLY A 60 -3.55 2.05 -23.96
C GLY A 60 -3.33 0.53 -23.95
N ARG A 61 -4.42 -0.23 -24.11
CA ARG A 61 -4.40 -1.71 -24.06
C ARG A 61 -3.53 -2.36 -25.15
N HIS A 62 -3.35 -1.68 -26.29
CA HIS A 62 -2.57 -2.19 -27.42
C HIS A 62 -1.12 -2.50 -27.04
N ARG A 63 -0.48 -1.67 -26.20
CA ARG A 63 0.92 -1.87 -25.79
C ARG A 63 1.09 -3.03 -24.80
N PHE A 64 0.01 -3.43 -24.11
CA PHE A 64 0.03 -4.55 -23.18
C PHE A 64 -0.31 -5.89 -23.85
N ALA A 65 -0.93 -5.89 -25.02
CA ALA A 65 -1.37 -7.12 -25.70
C ALA A 65 -0.21 -8.10 -26.02
N GLY A 66 1.02 -7.60 -26.15
CA GLY A 66 2.22 -8.43 -26.42
C GLY A 66 2.97 -8.93 -25.18
N VAL A 67 2.53 -8.58 -23.95
CA VAL A 67 3.27 -8.87 -22.72
C VAL A 67 2.39 -9.47 -21.64
N ASP A 68 2.84 -10.59 -21.06
CA ASP A 68 2.23 -11.18 -19.87
C ASP A 68 2.99 -10.74 -18.61
N MET A 69 2.26 -10.38 -17.56
CA MET A 69 2.83 -9.88 -16.31
C MET A 69 2.37 -10.72 -15.13
N ARG A 70 3.32 -11.30 -14.39
CA ARG A 70 3.07 -11.96 -13.11
C ARG A 70 3.68 -11.14 -11.98
N ILE A 71 2.82 -10.64 -11.10
CA ILE A 71 3.19 -9.74 -10.02
C ILE A 71 3.09 -10.51 -8.70
N ARG A 72 4.16 -10.47 -7.91
CA ARG A 72 4.20 -10.97 -6.53
C ARG A 72 4.38 -9.81 -5.59
N VAL A 73 3.50 -9.66 -4.60
CA VAL A 73 3.53 -8.54 -3.66
C VAL A 73 3.69 -9.06 -2.24
N LYS A 74 4.59 -8.44 -1.47
CA LYS A 74 4.82 -8.77 -0.06
C LYS A 74 5.02 -7.49 0.78
N GLY A 75 4.55 -7.54 2.02
CA GLY A 75 4.73 -6.48 3.02
C GLY A 75 3.79 -5.28 2.85
N GLY A 76 3.83 -4.37 3.84
CA GLY A 76 2.97 -3.17 3.90
C GLY A 76 1.47 -3.45 4.03
N GLY A 77 0.66 -2.40 3.96
CA GLY A 77 -0.81 -2.50 3.89
C GLY A 77 -1.36 -2.27 2.47
N HIS A 78 -2.66 -2.46 2.29
CA HIS A 78 -3.36 -2.44 0.99
C HIS A 78 -2.99 -1.23 0.12
N THR A 79 -3.06 -0.01 0.66
CA THR A 79 -2.73 1.21 -0.08
C THR A 79 -1.29 1.20 -0.58
N SER A 80 -0.33 0.83 0.28
CA SER A 80 1.08 0.81 -0.10
C SER A 80 1.39 -0.28 -1.14
N GLN A 81 0.71 -1.42 -1.05
CA GLN A 81 0.81 -2.51 -2.02
C GLN A 81 0.33 -2.06 -3.41
N ILE A 82 -0.81 -1.38 -3.48
CA ILE A 82 -1.36 -0.91 -4.77
C ILE A 82 -0.45 0.10 -5.44
N TYR A 83 0.11 1.06 -4.70
CA TYR A 83 1.11 1.98 -5.26
C TYR A 83 2.39 1.27 -5.71
N ALA A 84 2.80 0.20 -5.02
CA ALA A 84 3.94 -0.62 -5.45
C ALA A 84 3.63 -1.41 -6.74
N ILE A 85 2.42 -1.99 -6.87
CA ILE A 85 1.94 -2.69 -8.07
C ILE A 85 1.89 -1.75 -9.27
N ARG A 86 1.26 -0.58 -9.09
CA ARG A 86 1.22 0.50 -10.08
C ARG A 86 2.61 0.78 -10.63
N GLN A 87 3.57 0.99 -9.74
CA GLN A 87 4.94 1.33 -10.10
C GLN A 87 5.64 0.16 -10.83
N SER A 88 5.41 -1.07 -10.37
CA SER A 88 6.05 -2.24 -10.95
C SER A 88 5.56 -2.51 -12.38
N ILE A 89 4.28 -2.29 -12.67
CA ILE A 89 3.70 -2.41 -14.02
C ILE A 89 4.38 -1.42 -14.97
N ALA A 90 4.44 -0.14 -14.60
CA ALA A 90 5.02 0.91 -15.43
C ALA A 90 6.50 0.65 -15.75
N LYS A 91 7.30 0.31 -14.71
CA LYS A 91 8.72 -0.03 -14.88
C LYS A 91 8.94 -1.24 -15.77
N ALA A 92 8.12 -2.27 -15.59
CA ALA A 92 8.27 -3.52 -16.30
C ALA A 92 8.03 -3.36 -17.80
N LEU A 93 7.06 -2.53 -18.20
CA LEU A 93 6.84 -2.20 -19.61
C LEU A 93 8.03 -1.44 -20.20
N VAL A 94 8.49 -0.38 -19.54
CA VAL A 94 9.66 0.41 -20.01
C VAL A 94 10.90 -0.47 -20.15
N ALA A 95 11.14 -1.37 -19.20
CA ALA A 95 12.28 -2.28 -19.22
C ALA A 95 12.15 -3.38 -20.29
N PHE A 96 10.94 -3.81 -20.63
CA PHE A 96 10.69 -4.74 -21.74
C PHE A 96 11.01 -4.09 -23.09
N TYR A 97 10.47 -2.89 -23.34
CA TYR A 97 10.74 -2.14 -24.56
C TYR A 97 12.22 -1.78 -24.71
N GLN A 98 12.89 -1.45 -23.60
CA GLN A 98 14.33 -1.19 -23.61
C GLN A 98 15.17 -2.38 -24.08
N LYS A 99 14.74 -3.62 -23.84
CA LYS A 99 15.52 -4.82 -24.17
C LYS A 99 15.15 -5.44 -25.51
N TYR A 100 13.87 -5.41 -25.89
CA TYR A 100 13.35 -6.32 -26.92
C TYR A 100 12.61 -5.66 -28.08
N VAL A 101 12.35 -4.34 -28.04
CA VAL A 101 11.57 -3.66 -29.08
C VAL A 101 12.40 -2.55 -29.72
N ASP A 102 12.39 -1.34 -29.14
CA ASP A 102 13.04 -0.17 -29.73
C ASP A 102 13.19 0.98 -28.71
N GLU A 103 14.18 1.84 -28.94
CA GLU A 103 14.47 2.98 -28.05
C GLU A 103 13.49 4.14 -28.22
N GLN A 104 12.89 4.30 -29.40
CA GLN A 104 11.99 5.41 -29.70
C GLN A 104 10.67 5.25 -28.94
N SER A 105 10.01 4.10 -29.09
CA SER A 105 8.78 3.75 -28.35
C SER A 105 9.02 3.78 -26.85
N LYS A 106 10.21 3.35 -26.38
CA LYS A 106 10.58 3.47 -24.96
C LYS A 106 10.57 4.94 -24.50
N LYS A 107 11.15 5.86 -25.26
CA LYS A 107 11.16 7.29 -24.92
C LYS A 107 9.74 7.84 -24.85
N GLU A 108 8.90 7.53 -25.84
CA GLU A 108 7.49 7.94 -25.84
C GLU A 108 6.73 7.44 -24.60
N ILE A 109 6.84 6.15 -24.27
CA ILE A 109 6.22 5.54 -23.08
C ILE A 109 6.69 6.27 -21.82
N LYS A 110 8.01 6.47 -21.71
CA LYS A 110 8.63 7.09 -20.55
C LYS A 110 8.14 8.53 -20.40
N ASP A 111 8.06 9.29 -21.48
CA ASP A 111 7.64 10.69 -21.45
C ASP A 111 6.16 10.81 -21.08
N ILE A 112 5.28 9.96 -21.59
CA ILE A 112 3.87 9.91 -21.20
C ILE A 112 3.74 9.63 -19.70
N LEU A 113 4.48 8.63 -19.19
CA LEU A 113 4.44 8.26 -17.77
C LEU A 113 4.97 9.39 -16.88
N VAL A 114 6.08 10.03 -17.26
CA VAL A 114 6.69 11.13 -16.48
C VAL A 114 5.80 12.37 -16.49
N ARG A 115 5.16 12.69 -17.63
CA ARG A 115 4.22 13.82 -17.73
C ARG A 115 3.02 13.65 -16.81
N TYR A 116 2.53 12.42 -16.64
CA TYR A 116 1.43 12.15 -15.73
C TYR A 116 1.89 12.14 -14.26
N ASP A 117 2.82 11.25 -13.92
CA ASP A 117 3.33 11.13 -12.56
C ASP A 117 4.74 10.52 -12.51
N ARG A 118 5.69 11.26 -11.95
CA ARG A 118 7.06 10.80 -11.72
C ARG A 118 7.13 9.56 -10.83
N THR A 119 6.16 9.37 -9.92
CA THR A 119 6.17 8.24 -8.97
C THR A 119 5.88 6.88 -9.61
N LEU A 120 5.36 6.86 -10.85
CA LEU A 120 5.20 5.63 -11.65
C LEU A 120 6.53 4.98 -11.98
N LEU A 121 7.58 5.77 -12.19
CA LEU A 121 8.92 5.28 -12.52
C LEU A 121 9.87 5.35 -11.34
N VAL A 122 9.81 6.40 -10.52
CA VAL A 122 10.74 6.60 -9.40
C VAL A 122 10.04 6.30 -8.09
N ALA A 123 10.69 5.52 -7.21
CA ALA A 123 10.09 5.14 -5.94
C ALA A 123 10.13 6.32 -4.96
N ASP A 124 9.05 6.47 -4.19
CA ASP A 124 9.01 7.44 -3.09
C ASP A 124 9.85 6.90 -1.90
N PRO A 125 10.92 7.60 -1.50
CA PRO A 125 11.84 7.09 -0.48
C PRO A 125 11.29 7.18 0.95
N ARG A 126 10.16 7.87 1.18
CA ARG A 126 9.65 8.16 2.53
C ARG A 126 9.42 6.90 3.38
N ARG A 127 9.89 6.96 4.64
CA ARG A 127 9.75 5.91 5.68
C ARG A 127 9.31 6.52 7.00
N CYS A 128 8.75 5.69 7.88
CA CYS A 128 8.46 6.11 9.24
C CYS A 128 9.79 6.38 9.94
N GLU A 129 9.95 7.59 10.46
CA GLU A 129 11.06 7.93 11.32
C GLU A 129 10.97 7.10 12.62
N PRO A 130 12.11 6.65 13.18
CA PRO A 130 12.11 5.95 14.45
C PRO A 130 11.57 6.84 15.56
N LYS A 131 10.90 6.23 16.53
CA LYS A 131 10.41 6.92 17.73
C LYS A 131 11.62 7.41 18.56
N LYS A 132 11.58 8.68 18.99
CA LYS A 132 12.55 9.24 19.93
C LYS A 132 12.00 9.06 21.36
N PHE A 133 12.89 9.00 22.35
CA PHE A 133 12.49 8.94 23.75
C PHE A 133 11.83 10.26 24.19
N GLY A 134 11.03 10.22 25.26
CA GLY A 134 10.42 11.43 25.85
C GLY A 134 9.17 11.94 25.12
N GLY A 135 8.44 11.07 24.42
CA GLY A 135 7.14 11.40 23.84
C GLY A 135 6.50 10.23 23.12
N ARG A 136 5.26 10.43 22.64
CA ARG A 136 4.47 9.36 22.02
C ARG A 136 4.94 9.01 20.61
N GLY A 137 5.48 9.97 19.85
CA GLY A 137 5.84 9.83 18.44
C GLY A 137 7.29 10.19 18.10
N ALA A 138 7.65 10.11 16.81
CA ALA A 138 9.01 10.43 16.34
C ALA A 138 9.42 11.90 16.55
N ARG A 139 8.44 12.81 16.52
CA ARG A 139 8.63 14.26 16.68
C ARG A 139 7.79 14.89 17.79
N ALA A 140 6.80 14.15 18.31
CA ALA A 140 5.98 14.61 19.42
C ALA A 140 6.80 14.49 20.72
N ARG A 141 7.07 15.62 21.37
CA ARG A 141 7.61 15.68 22.73
C ARG A 141 6.45 15.61 23.71
N ALA A 142 6.63 14.94 24.84
CA ALA A 142 5.65 14.96 25.91
C ALA A 142 5.48 16.40 26.42
N THR A 143 4.23 16.86 26.49
CA THR A 143 3.84 18.05 27.26
C THR A 143 3.77 17.68 28.75
N GLU A 144 4.06 18.63 29.65
CA GLU A 144 4.21 18.39 31.09
C GLU A 144 2.98 17.70 31.74
N GLU A 145 1.78 17.93 31.20
CA GLU A 145 0.53 17.32 31.70
C GLU A 145 0.40 15.81 31.41
N GLU A 146 1.07 15.26 30.39
CA GLU A 146 1.01 13.81 30.10
C GLU A 146 1.80 12.97 31.12
N PHE A 147 2.75 13.56 31.83
CA PHE A 147 3.59 12.85 32.81
C PHE A 147 2.85 12.54 34.13
N LEU A 148 1.78 13.27 34.43
CA LEU A 148 0.94 13.09 35.62
C LEU A 148 -0.10 11.97 35.47
N PHE A 149 -0.53 11.66 34.24
CA PHE A 149 -1.55 10.64 34.00
C PHE A 149 -0.98 9.20 34.09
N GLU A 150 0.24 8.96 33.60
CA GLU A 150 0.91 7.63 33.73
C GLU A 150 1.23 7.23 35.18
N ARG A 151 1.22 8.18 36.13
CA ARG A 151 1.48 7.90 37.55
C ARG A 151 0.21 7.64 38.37
N CYS A 152 -0.98 7.82 37.79
CA CYS A 152 -2.25 7.60 38.48
C CYS A 152 -2.82 6.18 38.29
N ASP A 153 -2.47 5.50 37.19
CA ASP A 153 -3.04 4.20 36.82
C ASP A 153 -2.62 3.02 37.72
N THR A 154 -1.60 3.18 38.58
CA THR A 154 -1.17 2.14 39.54
C THR A 154 -1.61 2.37 40.99
N ILE A 155 -2.16 3.53 41.33
CA ILE A 155 -2.54 3.85 42.73
C ILE A 155 -4.06 3.83 42.95
N THR A 156 -4.89 3.83 41.90
CA THR A 156 -6.36 3.90 42.03
C THR A 156 -7.14 2.65 41.62
N MET A 157 -6.50 1.48 41.43
CA MET A 157 -7.24 0.22 41.24
C MET A 157 -7.73 -0.42 42.57
N ASN A 158 -7.22 0.00 43.74
CA ASN A 158 -7.65 -0.51 45.05
C ASN A 158 -8.61 0.40 45.84
N LYS A 159 -9.14 1.46 45.22
CA LYS A 159 -10.18 2.30 45.83
C LYS A 159 -11.54 2.25 45.11
N CYS A 160 -11.68 1.43 44.06
CA CYS A 160 -12.93 1.31 43.30
C CYS A 160 -13.90 0.23 43.83
N LEU A 161 -13.54 -0.52 44.89
CA LEU A 161 -14.37 -1.63 45.40
C LEU A 161 -15.18 -1.30 46.68
N THR A 162 -15.21 -0.05 47.14
CA THR A 162 -15.95 0.33 48.38
C THR A 162 -16.72 1.65 48.25
N ALA A 163 -17.30 1.96 47.09
CA ALA A 163 -18.12 3.16 46.92
C ALA A 163 -19.39 2.96 46.05
N ASP A 164 -19.88 1.73 45.90
CA ASP A 164 -21.11 1.41 45.15
C ASP A 164 -22.30 0.98 46.05
N GLU A 165 -22.34 1.37 47.33
CA GLU A 165 -23.45 1.01 48.25
C GLU A 165 -24.19 2.18 48.94
N GLU A 166 -23.97 3.46 48.59
CA GLU A 166 -24.70 4.58 49.25
C GLU A 166 -25.43 5.55 48.32
N LEU A 167 -26.05 5.08 47.24
CA LEU A 167 -26.94 5.92 46.42
C LEU A 167 -28.25 5.25 45.99
N PHE A 168 -28.69 4.25 46.76
CA PHE A 168 -29.96 3.55 46.55
C PHE A 168 -30.91 3.70 47.75
N SER A 169 -31.12 4.93 48.25
CA SER A 169 -32.20 5.24 49.19
C SER A 169 -32.41 6.75 49.31
N GLN A 170 -33.07 7.38 48.33
CA GLN A 170 -33.93 8.57 48.52
C GLN A 170 -34.58 9.00 47.19
N ASP A 171 -35.43 8.14 46.64
CA ASP A 171 -36.49 8.56 45.71
C ASP A 171 -37.82 8.00 46.23
N VAL A 172 -38.34 8.63 47.29
CA VAL A 172 -39.74 8.49 47.70
C VAL A 172 -40.47 9.74 47.23
N LEU A 173 -41.22 9.57 46.15
CA LEU A 173 -42.26 10.48 45.69
C LEU A 173 -43.21 10.86 46.83
N PRO A 174 -43.75 12.08 46.82
CA PRO A 174 -45.17 12.21 47.09
C PRO A 174 -45.91 12.86 45.92
N SER A 175 -46.96 12.14 45.52
CA SER A 175 -48.11 12.56 44.73
C SER A 175 -48.64 13.93 45.12
N ALA A 176 -48.64 14.86 44.17
CA ALA A 176 -49.47 16.06 44.23
C ALA A 176 -50.85 15.74 43.65
N SER A 177 -51.82 15.61 44.54
CA SER A 177 -53.25 15.70 44.24
C SER A 177 -53.90 16.47 45.37
N VAL A 178 -54.24 17.74 45.12
CA VAL A 178 -55.53 18.46 45.36
C VAL A 178 -55.33 19.88 44.83
#